data_AF-A0AAQ0EQ87-F1
#
_entry.id   AF-A0AAQ0EQ87-F1
#
_cell.length_a   1.000
_cell.length_b   1.000
_cell.length_c   1.000
_cell.angle_alpha   90.00
_cell.angle_beta   90.00
_cell.angle_gamma   90.00
#
_symmetry.space_group_name_H-M   'P 1'
#
loop_
_entity.id
_entity.type
_entity.pdbx_description
1 polymer ?
#
loop_
_entity_poly.entity_id
_entity_poly.type
_entity_poly.pdbx_seq_one_letter_code
_entity_poly.pdbx_strand_id
1 'polypeptide(L)'
;MFKRRYAALLPALILLSACSSKPKTEAVQQTAGAPSGGFLLEPQHNMMQMGGDFANNPAAEQFIDKMVSKHGFDRQQLHEILSQARRLDYVLRLMDRQAPTAQVPSGPNGAWLRYRKQFITPDNVQNGVVFWNQYEDALNRAWQVYGVPPEIIVGIIGVETRWGRVMGKTRILDALATLSFNYPRRAEYFSSELETFLLMARSEQDDPLDLKGSFAGAMGYGQFMPSSYKQYAVDFNGDGHINLWDPVDAIGSVANYFKAHGWTPGGQVAVQANGQAPGLENGFKTKYSVAQLTAAGLTPTQPLGNVDQVSLLRLDVGTGYQYWYGMPNFYTITRYNHSTHYAMAVWQLGLAVSQARVPAASPFSQ
;
A
#
# COMPACT_ATOMS: atom_id res chain seq x y z
N MET A 1 14.77 -48.26 -38.02
CA MET A 1 13.87 -48.94 -38.97
C MET A 1 12.51 -48.22 -38.95
N PHE A 2 12.05 -47.78 -40.13
CA PHE A 2 10.70 -47.28 -40.56
C PHE A 2 9.85 -46.45 -39.56
N LYS A 3 9.52 -45.15 -39.69
CA LYS A 3 9.09 -44.17 -40.75
C LYS A 3 7.73 -44.43 -41.43
N ARG A 4 6.76 -43.49 -41.22
CA ARG A 4 5.81 -42.79 -42.16
C ARG A 4 4.44 -42.55 -41.47
N ARG A 5 3.95 -41.32 -41.22
CA ARG A 5 3.40 -40.23 -42.09
C ARG A 5 2.23 -40.66 -43.00
N TYR A 6 1.05 -40.06 -42.77
CA TYR A 6 0.03 -39.81 -43.81
C TYR A 6 -0.56 -38.39 -43.65
N ALA A 7 -0.85 -37.79 -44.79
CA ALA A 7 -1.15 -36.39 -45.03
C ALA A 7 -2.60 -36.18 -45.50
N ALA A 8 -3.00 -34.91 -45.50
CA ALA A 8 -4.27 -34.30 -45.90
C ALA A 8 -4.81 -34.66 -47.31
N LEU A 9 -6.13 -34.49 -47.52
CA LEU A 9 -6.74 -33.45 -48.38
C LEU A 9 -8.25 -33.69 -48.65
N LEU A 10 -9.00 -32.57 -48.59
CA LEU A 10 -10.35 -32.24 -49.09
C LEU A 10 -10.52 -32.54 -50.61
N PRO A 11 -11.74 -32.61 -51.22
CA PRO A 11 -12.49 -31.38 -51.61
C PRO A 11 -14.05 -31.53 -51.72
N ALA A 12 -14.84 -30.44 -51.60
CA ALA A 12 -15.60 -29.75 -52.69
C ALA A 12 -16.90 -30.46 -53.17
N LEU A 13 -18.04 -29.86 -53.57
CA LEU A 13 -18.44 -28.51 -53.99
C LEU A 13 -19.98 -28.48 -54.25
N ILE A 14 -20.56 -27.28 -54.43
CA ILE A 14 -21.74 -26.89 -55.29
C ILE A 14 -23.15 -27.09 -54.69
N LEU A 15 -23.96 -26.06 -54.35
CA LEU A 15 -24.55 -24.91 -55.11
C LEU A 15 -25.79 -25.25 -55.96
N LEU A 16 -26.86 -24.45 -55.77
CA LEU A 16 -27.69 -23.72 -56.78
C LEU A 16 -29.13 -23.52 -56.21
N SER A 17 -29.60 -22.29 -55.90
CA SER A 17 -30.35 -21.32 -56.74
C SER A 17 -31.65 -21.88 -57.37
N ALA A 18 -32.78 -21.15 -57.52
CA ALA A 18 -33.16 -19.75 -57.30
C ALA A 18 -34.69 -19.55 -57.54
N CYS A 19 -35.14 -18.29 -57.41
CA CYS A 19 -36.28 -17.62 -58.09
C CYS A 19 -37.71 -17.95 -57.59
N SER A 20 -38.72 -17.08 -57.57
CA SER A 20 -39.01 -15.67 -57.95
C SER A 20 -40.44 -15.40 -57.40
N SER A 21 -40.92 -14.22 -56.97
CA SER A 21 -41.38 -13.10 -57.81
C SER A 21 -42.01 -11.99 -56.95
N LYS A 22 -41.85 -10.72 -57.38
CA LYS A 22 -42.45 -9.49 -56.80
C LYS A 22 -43.88 -9.21 -57.31
N PRO A 23 -44.60 -8.25 -56.67
CA PRO A 23 -44.82 -6.99 -57.40
C PRO A 23 -44.58 -5.67 -56.59
N LYS A 24 -44.21 -4.65 -57.39
CA LYS A 24 -44.28 -3.15 -57.34
C LYS A 24 -45.29 -2.54 -56.33
N THR A 25 -45.21 -1.32 -55.76
CA THR A 25 -44.26 -0.22 -55.51
C THR A 25 -45.09 0.82 -54.75
N GLU A 26 -44.58 1.42 -53.67
CA GLU A 26 -44.79 2.84 -53.33
C GLU A 26 -43.67 3.29 -52.39
N ALA A 27 -43.19 4.51 -52.59
CA ALA A 27 -41.95 5.05 -52.04
C ALA A 27 -42.24 5.96 -50.85
N VAL A 28 -41.48 5.82 -49.75
CA VAL A 28 -41.13 6.94 -48.85
C VAL A 28 -39.70 6.76 -48.33
N GLN A 29 -38.99 7.89 -48.29
CA GLN A 29 -37.63 8.23 -47.88
C GLN A 29 -36.80 7.33 -46.94
N GLN A 30 -35.49 7.36 -47.23
CA GLN A 30 -34.35 6.94 -46.40
C GLN A 30 -34.40 7.49 -44.96
N THR A 31 -34.08 6.63 -43.99
CA THR A 31 -33.05 6.91 -42.98
C THR A 31 -32.47 5.60 -42.43
N ALA A 32 -31.14 5.56 -42.35
CA ALA A 32 -30.34 4.46 -41.84
C ALA A 32 -30.53 4.27 -40.32
N GLY A 33 -30.38 3.02 -39.88
CA GLY A 33 -30.71 2.54 -38.54
C GLY A 33 -29.89 3.13 -37.40
N ALA A 34 -30.55 3.17 -36.24
CA ALA A 34 -30.02 3.46 -34.91
C ALA A 34 -29.16 2.30 -34.36
N PRO A 35 -28.43 2.56 -33.27
CA PRO A 35 -28.79 1.87 -32.04
C PRO A 35 -29.33 2.83 -30.97
N SER A 36 -30.41 2.38 -30.34
CA SER A 36 -30.98 2.85 -29.07
C SER A 36 -29.90 2.83 -27.98
N GLY A 37 -29.59 3.94 -27.32
CA GLY A 37 -30.44 4.55 -26.30
C GLY A 37 -29.76 5.81 -25.77
N GLY A 38 -29.87 6.88 -26.56
CA GLY A 38 -29.53 8.24 -26.13
C GLY A 38 -30.80 9.08 -26.19
N PHE A 39 -31.15 9.73 -25.08
CA PHE A 39 -32.07 10.87 -25.18
C PHE A 39 -31.36 11.97 -25.98
N LEU A 40 -32.02 12.48 -27.03
CA LEU A 40 -31.68 13.76 -27.62
C LEU A 40 -32.03 14.82 -26.56
N LEU A 41 -31.06 15.22 -25.76
CA LEU A 41 -31.18 16.40 -24.91
C LEU A 41 -30.84 17.61 -25.77
N GLU A 42 -31.81 18.51 -25.93
CA GLU A 42 -31.52 19.89 -26.35
C GLU A 42 -30.50 20.50 -25.36
N PRO A 43 -29.62 21.41 -25.82
CA PRO A 43 -28.60 22.01 -24.98
C PRO A 43 -29.20 23.03 -24.00
N GLN A 44 -29.88 22.54 -22.96
CA GLN A 44 -30.04 23.28 -21.72
C GLN A 44 -28.86 22.93 -20.82
N HIS A 45 -27.85 23.79 -20.88
CA HIS A 45 -26.75 23.84 -19.91
C HIS A 45 -27.32 24.12 -18.51
N ASN A 46 -27.75 23.10 -17.81
CA ASN A 46 -27.58 23.06 -16.36
C ASN A 46 -26.38 22.15 -16.11
N MET A 47 -25.17 22.65 -16.39
CA MET A 47 -24.01 22.14 -15.65
C MET A 47 -24.27 22.50 -14.20
N MET A 48 -24.73 21.54 -13.41
CA MET A 48 -24.91 21.74 -11.98
C MET A 48 -23.53 22.05 -11.42
N GLN A 49 -23.29 23.33 -11.11
CA GLN A 49 -22.01 23.77 -10.57
C GLN A 49 -21.77 23.02 -9.27
N MET A 50 -20.57 22.46 -9.10
CA MET A 50 -20.25 21.67 -7.91
C MET A 50 -20.49 22.50 -6.65
N GLY A 51 -21.35 22.01 -5.75
CA GLY A 51 -21.56 22.58 -4.42
C GLY A 51 -20.49 22.13 -3.41
N GLY A 52 -20.72 22.44 -2.13
CA GLY A 52 -19.87 21.95 -1.02
C GLY A 52 -18.55 22.71 -0.85
N ASP A 53 -17.65 22.14 -0.04
CA ASP A 53 -16.41 22.80 0.39
C ASP A 53 -15.41 23.04 -0.75
N PHE A 54 -15.55 22.28 -1.84
CA PHE A 54 -14.70 22.39 -3.04
C PHE A 54 -15.40 23.17 -4.17
N ALA A 55 -16.58 23.76 -3.94
CA ALA A 55 -17.24 24.62 -4.90
C ALA A 55 -16.31 25.72 -5.40
N ASN A 56 -16.28 25.95 -6.72
CA ASN A 56 -15.40 26.93 -7.37
C ASN A 56 -13.89 26.68 -7.19
N ASN A 57 -13.47 25.47 -6.80
CA ASN A 57 -12.05 25.12 -6.73
C ASN A 57 -11.51 24.72 -8.12
N PRO A 58 -10.58 25.48 -8.74
CA PRO A 58 -10.09 25.15 -10.08
C PRO A 58 -9.38 23.80 -10.16
N ALA A 59 -8.70 23.38 -9.09
CA ALA A 59 -8.02 22.09 -9.06
C ALA A 59 -9.00 20.91 -9.02
N ALA A 60 -10.18 21.09 -8.38
CA ALA A 60 -11.23 20.09 -8.38
C ALA A 60 -11.86 19.95 -9.78
N GLU A 61 -12.17 21.06 -10.46
CA GLU A 61 -12.70 21.03 -11.83
C GLU A 61 -11.71 20.40 -12.82
N GLN A 62 -10.42 20.79 -12.75
CA GLN A 62 -9.37 20.16 -13.58
C GLN A 62 -9.24 18.65 -13.31
N PHE A 63 -9.40 18.23 -12.06
CA PHE A 63 -9.41 16.82 -11.71
C PHE A 63 -10.62 16.09 -12.31
N ILE A 64 -11.83 16.68 -12.26
CA ILE A 64 -13.03 16.12 -12.89
C ILE A 64 -12.83 16.00 -14.40
N ASP A 65 -12.34 17.04 -15.06
CA ASP A 65 -12.04 17.04 -16.50
C ASP A 65 -11.09 15.88 -16.88
N LYS A 66 -10.05 15.68 -16.06
CA LYS A 66 -9.11 14.56 -16.20
C LYS A 66 -9.80 13.21 -16.04
N MET A 67 -10.63 13.03 -15.01
CA MET A 67 -11.31 11.74 -14.76
C MET A 67 -12.33 11.39 -15.85
N VAL A 68 -13.06 12.38 -16.37
CA VAL A 68 -13.99 12.22 -17.49
C VAL A 68 -13.22 11.85 -18.76
N SER A 69 -12.23 12.67 -19.14
CA SER A 69 -11.51 12.49 -20.41
C SER A 69 -10.64 11.24 -20.46
N LYS A 70 -9.98 10.89 -19.35
CA LYS A 70 -9.02 9.78 -19.30
C LYS A 70 -9.68 8.44 -18.96
N HIS A 71 -10.69 8.44 -18.09
CA HIS A 71 -11.23 7.21 -17.49
C HIS A 71 -12.73 7.01 -17.72
N GLY A 72 -13.37 7.91 -18.48
CA GLY A 72 -14.78 7.81 -18.86
C GLY A 72 -15.75 7.89 -17.69
N PHE A 73 -15.40 8.61 -16.62
CA PHE A 73 -16.35 8.89 -15.54
C PHE A 73 -17.45 9.84 -16.03
N ASP A 74 -18.65 9.70 -15.48
CA ASP A 74 -19.71 10.67 -15.68
C ASP A 74 -19.42 11.94 -14.87
N ARG A 75 -19.51 13.11 -15.51
CA ARG A 75 -19.21 14.40 -14.88
C ARG A 75 -20.18 14.70 -13.74
N GLN A 76 -21.47 14.45 -13.94
CA GLN A 76 -22.49 14.79 -12.95
C GLN A 76 -22.32 13.92 -11.69
N GLN A 77 -22.07 12.63 -11.85
CA GLN A 77 -21.75 11.73 -10.74
C GLN A 77 -20.51 12.18 -9.95
N LEU A 78 -19.45 12.62 -10.65
CA LEU A 78 -18.26 13.16 -9.97
C LEU A 78 -18.56 14.46 -9.21
N HIS A 79 -19.38 15.36 -9.76
CA HIS A 79 -19.83 16.54 -9.02
C HIS A 79 -20.65 16.16 -7.79
N GLU A 80 -21.56 15.19 -7.90
CA GLU A 80 -22.37 14.70 -6.77
C GLU A 80 -21.50 14.09 -5.66
N ILE A 81 -20.47 13.30 -6.02
CA ILE A 81 -19.52 12.73 -5.06
C ILE A 81 -18.67 13.83 -4.41
N LEU A 82 -18.05 14.70 -5.19
CA LEU A 82 -17.11 15.70 -4.69
C LEU A 82 -17.78 16.86 -3.96
N SER A 83 -19.05 17.17 -4.28
CA SER A 83 -19.84 18.14 -3.51
C SER A 83 -20.12 17.69 -2.07
N GLN A 84 -20.04 16.39 -1.81
CA GLN A 84 -20.18 15.80 -0.47
C GLN A 84 -18.84 15.63 0.26
N ALA A 85 -17.71 15.81 -0.44
CA ALA A 85 -16.40 15.78 0.18
C ALA A 85 -16.19 17.03 1.04
N ARG A 86 -15.53 16.86 2.19
CA ARG A 86 -15.27 17.93 3.15
C ARG A 86 -13.80 18.36 3.12
N ARG A 87 -13.57 19.67 3.24
CA ARG A 87 -12.22 20.23 3.41
C ARG A 87 -11.81 20.14 4.87
N LEU A 88 -10.81 19.31 5.17
CA LEU A 88 -10.42 18.98 6.54
C LEU A 88 -9.16 19.74 6.97
N ASP A 89 -9.31 20.90 7.63
CA ASP A 89 -8.14 21.71 8.06
C ASP A 89 -7.16 20.96 8.98
N TYR A 90 -7.63 20.00 9.77
CA TYR A 90 -6.74 19.21 10.60
C TYR A 90 -5.81 18.30 9.78
N VAL A 91 -6.24 17.84 8.59
CA VAL A 91 -5.41 17.07 7.67
C VAL A 91 -4.25 17.93 7.17
N LEU A 92 -4.53 19.18 6.76
CA LEU A 92 -3.52 20.13 6.31
C LEU A 92 -2.48 20.40 7.43
N ARG A 93 -2.97 20.69 8.66
CA ARG A 93 -2.08 20.93 9.81
C ARG A 93 -1.20 19.73 10.17
N LEU A 94 -1.72 18.51 10.07
CA LEU A 94 -0.93 17.30 10.33
C LEU A 94 0.14 17.09 9.25
N MET A 95 -0.20 17.33 7.98
CA MET A 95 0.76 17.24 6.87
C MET A 95 1.89 18.27 6.99
N ASP A 96 1.60 19.47 7.51
CA ASP A 96 2.62 20.49 7.77
C ASP A 96 3.52 20.14 8.96
N ARG A 97 2.96 19.58 10.03
CA ARG A 97 3.76 19.13 11.19
C ARG A 97 4.73 18.00 10.86
N GLN A 98 4.42 17.20 9.85
CA GLN A 98 5.27 16.11 9.36
C GLN A 98 6.24 16.55 8.25
N ALA A 99 6.24 17.84 7.89
CA ALA A 99 7.22 18.37 6.96
C ALA A 99 8.65 18.16 7.51
N PRO A 100 9.63 17.80 6.67
CA PRO A 100 11.01 17.65 7.11
C PRO A 100 11.49 18.91 7.86
N THR A 101 11.92 18.74 9.10
CA THR A 101 12.50 19.81 9.90
C THR A 101 14.02 19.67 9.96
N ALA A 102 14.74 20.78 10.02
CA ALA A 102 16.20 20.81 10.09
C ALA A 102 16.76 20.63 11.52
N GLN A 103 15.89 20.41 12.52
CA GLN A 103 16.33 20.31 13.91
C GLN A 103 16.91 18.94 14.23
N VAL A 104 18.21 18.92 14.48
CA VAL A 104 18.92 17.76 15.04
C VAL A 104 18.63 17.72 16.54
N PRO A 105 18.14 16.60 17.10
CA PRO A 105 17.94 16.46 18.54
C PRO A 105 19.23 16.71 19.33
N SER A 106 19.14 17.37 20.48
CA SER A 106 20.27 17.53 21.40
C SER A 106 20.47 16.26 22.24
N GLY A 107 21.63 15.60 22.03
CA GLY A 107 22.11 14.48 22.86
C GLY A 107 21.21 13.23 22.89
N PRO A 108 21.66 12.17 23.59
CA PRO A 108 20.80 11.05 23.90
C PRO A 108 19.78 11.49 24.95
N ASN A 109 18.50 11.41 24.61
CA ASN A 109 17.39 11.73 25.48
C ASN A 109 16.37 10.58 25.57
N GLY A 110 16.69 9.41 25.01
CA GLY A 110 15.83 8.23 24.99
C GLY A 110 14.78 8.25 23.88
N ALA A 111 15.06 8.91 22.74
CA ALA A 111 14.12 9.02 21.63
C ALA A 111 13.64 7.65 21.11
N TRP A 112 14.55 6.67 20.97
CA TRP A 112 14.16 5.33 20.56
C TRP A 112 13.30 4.64 21.63
N LEU A 113 13.66 4.74 22.91
CA LEU A 113 12.86 4.14 24.00
C LEU A 113 11.43 4.68 24.04
N ARG A 114 11.26 6.00 23.84
CA ARG A 114 9.93 6.63 23.76
C ARG A 114 9.13 6.17 22.56
N TYR A 115 9.77 5.91 21.42
CA TYR A 115 9.10 5.38 20.24
C TYR A 115 8.74 3.91 20.42
N ARG A 116 9.72 3.09 20.82
CA ARG A 116 9.58 1.64 21.03
C ARG A 116 8.42 1.28 21.96
N LYS A 117 8.29 1.98 23.09
CA LYS A 117 7.27 1.68 24.11
C LYS A 117 5.82 1.99 23.67
N GLN A 118 5.61 2.67 22.53
CA GLN A 118 4.28 2.88 21.97
C GLN A 118 3.72 1.61 21.30
N PHE A 119 4.62 0.72 20.86
CA PHE A 119 4.29 -0.47 20.09
C PHE A 119 4.59 -1.76 20.83
N ILE A 120 5.74 -1.85 21.51
CA ILE A 120 6.20 -3.08 22.16
C ILE A 120 5.81 -3.03 23.64
N THR A 121 4.55 -3.34 23.90
CA THR A 121 3.95 -3.46 25.23
C THR A 121 3.41 -4.87 25.44
N PRO A 122 3.20 -5.34 26.68
CA PRO A 122 2.62 -6.65 26.94
C PRO A 122 1.27 -6.86 26.23
N ASP A 123 0.38 -5.86 26.28
CA ASP A 123 -0.93 -5.90 25.62
C ASP A 123 -0.81 -6.04 24.09
N ASN A 124 0.03 -5.23 23.45
CA ASN A 124 0.23 -5.34 22.01
C ASN A 124 0.86 -6.68 21.64
N VAL A 125 1.88 -7.15 22.36
CA VAL A 125 2.50 -8.46 22.09
C VAL A 125 1.47 -9.59 22.17
N GLN A 126 0.63 -9.60 23.21
CA GLN A 126 -0.43 -10.60 23.36
C GLN A 126 -1.48 -10.51 22.24
N ASN A 127 -1.90 -9.29 21.87
CA ASN A 127 -2.82 -9.08 20.74
C ASN A 127 -2.22 -9.55 19.41
N GLY A 128 -0.91 -9.40 19.22
CA GLY A 128 -0.19 -9.92 18.06
C GLY A 128 -0.12 -11.44 18.04
N VAL A 129 0.04 -12.09 19.19
CA VAL A 129 -0.02 -13.56 19.31
C VAL A 129 -1.41 -14.06 18.90
N VAL A 130 -2.47 -13.40 19.36
CA VAL A 130 -3.85 -13.73 18.98
C VAL A 130 -4.05 -13.59 17.47
N PHE A 131 -3.64 -12.47 16.88
CA PHE A 131 -3.75 -12.27 15.44
C PHE A 131 -2.96 -13.31 14.64
N TRP A 132 -1.72 -13.60 15.05
CA TRP A 132 -0.90 -14.60 14.37
C TRP A 132 -1.56 -15.97 14.41
N ASN A 133 -1.99 -16.43 15.59
CA ASN A 133 -2.65 -17.74 15.72
C ASN A 133 -3.97 -17.80 14.93
N GLN A 134 -4.73 -16.71 14.90
CA GLN A 134 -6.00 -16.65 14.15
C GLN A 134 -5.79 -16.76 12.62
N TYR A 135 -4.72 -16.17 12.09
CA TYR A 135 -4.44 -16.14 10.65
C TYR A 135 -3.17 -16.94 10.27
N GLU A 136 -2.84 -17.97 11.04
CA GLU A 136 -1.60 -18.73 10.89
C GLU A 136 -1.48 -19.34 9.48
N ASP A 137 -2.56 -19.90 8.95
CA ASP A 137 -2.57 -20.48 7.59
C ASP A 137 -2.30 -19.44 6.50
N ALA A 138 -2.91 -18.26 6.61
CA ALA A 138 -2.67 -17.16 5.67
C ALA A 138 -1.22 -16.65 5.77
N LEU A 139 -0.70 -16.48 6.99
CA LEU A 139 0.69 -16.06 7.22
C LEU A 139 1.69 -17.08 6.68
N ASN A 140 1.46 -18.37 6.91
CA ASN A 140 2.30 -19.46 6.41
C ASN A 140 2.26 -19.53 4.88
N ARG A 141 1.08 -19.38 4.28
CA ARG A 141 0.94 -19.32 2.82
C ARG A 141 1.64 -18.10 2.24
N ALA A 142 1.53 -16.93 2.88
CA ALA A 142 2.24 -15.73 2.46
C ALA A 142 3.77 -15.92 2.52
N TRP A 143 4.26 -16.60 3.56
CA TRP A 143 5.67 -16.94 3.65
C TRP A 143 6.11 -17.89 2.53
N GLN A 144 5.33 -18.92 2.21
CA GLN A 144 5.63 -19.85 1.12
C GLN A 144 5.64 -19.18 -0.26
N VAL A 145 4.68 -18.28 -0.54
CA VAL A 145 4.53 -17.63 -1.86
C VAL A 145 5.51 -16.47 -2.05
N TYR A 146 5.75 -15.68 -1.00
CA TYR A 146 6.50 -14.44 -1.10
C TYR A 146 7.85 -14.46 -0.39
N GLY A 147 8.11 -15.46 0.46
CA GLY A 147 9.36 -15.57 1.23
C GLY A 147 9.49 -14.55 2.37
N VAL A 148 8.40 -13.84 2.69
CA VAL A 148 8.32 -12.87 3.79
C VAL A 148 7.84 -13.59 5.04
N PRO A 149 8.63 -13.61 6.13
CA PRO A 149 8.29 -14.41 7.29
C PRO A 149 7.13 -13.78 8.08
N PRO A 150 6.30 -14.59 8.76
CA PRO A 150 5.11 -14.10 9.45
C PRO A 150 5.36 -12.97 10.45
N GLU A 151 6.48 -12.99 11.18
CA GLU A 151 6.81 -11.94 12.15
C GLU A 151 6.90 -10.54 11.52
N ILE A 152 7.32 -10.44 10.26
CA ILE A 152 7.39 -9.16 9.55
C ILE A 152 5.99 -8.67 9.21
N ILE A 153 5.14 -9.56 8.69
CA ILE A 153 3.76 -9.23 8.30
C ILE A 153 2.96 -8.83 9.56
N VAL A 154 3.07 -9.62 10.63
CA VAL A 154 2.43 -9.33 11.92
C VAL A 154 2.97 -8.05 12.54
N GLY A 155 4.27 -7.79 12.42
CA GLY A 155 4.91 -6.54 12.87
C GLY A 155 4.38 -5.32 12.12
N ILE A 156 4.23 -5.40 10.80
CA ILE A 156 3.69 -4.33 9.95
C ILE A 156 2.25 -4.03 10.36
N ILE A 157 1.37 -5.03 10.31
CA ILE A 157 -0.06 -4.85 10.63
C ILE A 157 -0.24 -4.39 12.09
N GLY A 158 0.62 -4.84 13.01
CA GLY A 158 0.62 -4.42 14.40
C GLY A 158 0.99 -2.95 14.60
N VAL A 159 2.06 -2.47 13.94
CA VAL A 159 2.49 -1.06 14.01
C VAL A 159 1.49 -0.15 13.29
N GLU A 160 0.97 -0.55 12.13
CA GLU A 160 0.06 0.27 11.32
C GLU A 160 -1.31 0.44 11.98
N THR A 161 -1.93 -0.64 12.45
CA THR A 161 -3.35 -0.60 12.88
C THR A 161 -3.66 -1.33 14.16
N ARG A 162 -2.65 -1.87 14.87
CA ARG A 162 -2.86 -2.79 16.00
C ARG A 162 -3.78 -3.95 15.62
N TRP A 163 -3.52 -4.55 14.46
CA TRP A 163 -4.29 -5.67 13.92
C TRP A 163 -5.78 -5.32 13.75
N GLY A 164 -6.05 -4.21 13.07
CA GLY A 164 -7.40 -3.76 12.71
C GLY A 164 -8.13 -2.92 13.76
N ARG A 165 -7.58 -2.75 14.97
CA ARG A 165 -8.22 -1.95 16.04
C ARG A 165 -8.21 -0.45 15.74
N VAL A 166 -7.23 0.04 14.99
CA VAL A 166 -7.04 1.47 14.68
C VAL A 166 -6.75 1.62 13.19
N MET A 167 -7.77 1.45 12.34
CA MET A 167 -7.63 1.61 10.88
C MET A 167 -7.81 3.05 10.39
N GLY A 168 -8.20 3.96 11.28
CA GLY A 168 -8.53 5.34 10.95
C GLY A 168 -10.03 5.58 10.86
N LYS A 169 -10.43 6.86 10.91
CA LYS A 169 -11.84 7.29 11.00
C LYS A 169 -12.20 8.35 9.97
N THR A 170 -11.22 8.81 9.19
CA THR A 170 -11.36 9.87 8.19
C THR A 170 -11.83 9.24 6.90
N ARG A 171 -12.89 9.77 6.26
CA ARG A 171 -13.25 9.30 4.91
C ARG A 171 -12.08 9.53 3.97
N ILE A 172 -11.75 8.51 3.17
CA ILE A 172 -10.60 8.58 2.26
C ILE A 172 -10.80 9.71 1.24
N LEU A 173 -12.03 9.85 0.73
CA LEU A 173 -12.41 10.93 -0.16
C LEU A 173 -12.11 12.32 0.43
N ASP A 174 -12.50 12.57 1.69
CA ASP A 174 -12.28 13.86 2.34
C ASP A 174 -10.79 14.18 2.48
N ALA A 175 -9.99 13.21 2.92
CA ALA A 175 -8.54 13.38 3.10
C ALA A 175 -7.84 13.67 1.76
N LEU A 176 -8.10 12.85 0.75
CA LEU A 176 -7.45 12.96 -0.55
C LEU A 176 -7.92 14.19 -1.33
N ALA A 177 -9.21 14.54 -1.30
CA ALA A 177 -9.71 15.78 -1.90
C ALA A 177 -9.09 17.02 -1.23
N THR A 178 -9.06 17.05 0.10
CA THR A 178 -8.41 18.14 0.87
C THR A 178 -6.95 18.34 0.45
N LEU A 179 -6.19 17.25 0.37
CA LEU A 179 -4.76 17.29 0.04
C LEU A 179 -4.49 17.51 -1.45
N SER A 180 -5.40 17.11 -2.33
CA SER A 180 -5.27 17.34 -3.78
C SER A 180 -5.55 18.79 -4.13
N PHE A 181 -6.61 19.38 -3.55
CA PHE A 181 -7.17 20.64 -4.03
C PHE A 181 -6.81 21.85 -3.17
N ASN A 182 -6.30 21.64 -1.95
CA ASN A 182 -5.94 22.71 -1.02
C ASN A 182 -4.55 22.56 -0.39
N TYR A 183 -3.69 21.68 -0.92
CA TYR A 183 -2.33 21.49 -0.40
C TYR A 183 -1.24 21.53 -1.49
N PRO A 184 -0.85 22.73 -1.96
CA PRO A 184 0.03 22.90 -3.13
C PRO A 184 1.33 22.09 -3.07
N ARG A 185 1.95 21.96 -1.89
CA ARG A 185 3.26 21.28 -1.72
C ARG A 185 3.27 19.83 -2.23
N ARG A 186 2.12 19.13 -2.18
CA ARG A 186 2.00 17.72 -2.59
C ARG A 186 0.73 17.45 -3.41
N ALA A 187 0.12 18.49 -3.97
CA ALA A 187 -1.16 18.40 -4.68
C ALA A 187 -1.14 17.35 -5.80
N GLU A 188 -0.10 17.32 -6.62
CA GLU A 188 0.02 16.34 -7.72
C GLU A 188 0.05 14.89 -7.22
N TYR A 189 0.82 14.62 -6.17
CA TYR A 189 0.89 13.31 -5.55
C TYR A 189 -0.49 12.88 -5.04
N PHE A 190 -1.14 13.70 -4.21
CA PHE A 190 -2.46 13.33 -3.67
C PHE A 190 -3.55 13.29 -4.73
N SER A 191 -3.44 14.09 -5.80
CA SER A 191 -4.35 14.01 -6.95
C SER A 191 -4.23 12.66 -7.66
N SER A 192 -3.01 12.13 -7.81
CA SER A 192 -2.81 10.76 -8.35
C SER A 192 -3.33 9.66 -7.42
N GLU A 193 -3.25 9.86 -6.10
CA GLU A 193 -3.83 8.94 -5.12
C GLU A 193 -5.37 9.00 -5.16
N LEU A 194 -5.97 10.19 -5.28
CA LEU A 194 -7.41 10.38 -5.43
C LEU A 194 -7.94 9.75 -6.73
N GLU A 195 -7.23 9.94 -7.85
CA GLU A 195 -7.51 9.26 -9.13
C GLU A 195 -7.55 7.74 -8.93
N THR A 196 -6.51 7.20 -8.29
CA THR A 196 -6.40 5.75 -8.07
C THR A 196 -7.47 5.24 -7.11
N PHE A 197 -7.82 6.01 -6.08
CA PHE A 197 -8.89 5.68 -5.12
C PHE A 197 -10.25 5.58 -5.80
N LEU A 198 -10.63 6.54 -6.64
CA LEU A 198 -11.92 6.49 -7.35
C LEU A 198 -11.98 5.33 -8.36
N LEU A 199 -10.86 5.00 -9.00
CA LEU A 199 -10.76 3.82 -9.86
C LEU A 199 -10.89 2.51 -9.08
N MET A 200 -10.26 2.43 -7.91
CA MET A 200 -10.40 1.31 -6.98
C MET A 200 -11.85 1.13 -6.56
N ALA A 201 -12.50 2.17 -6.03
CA ALA A 201 -13.89 2.10 -5.59
C ALA A 201 -14.83 1.67 -6.73
N ARG A 202 -14.61 2.16 -7.95
CA ARG A 202 -15.36 1.74 -9.14
C ARG A 202 -15.13 0.26 -9.50
N SER A 203 -13.90 -0.24 -9.35
CA SER A 203 -13.54 -1.64 -9.66
C SER A 203 -14.13 -2.61 -8.65
N GLU A 204 -14.00 -2.29 -7.37
CA GLU A 204 -14.51 -3.11 -6.25
C GLU A 204 -15.99 -2.87 -5.95
N GLN A 205 -16.64 -1.96 -6.68
CA GLN A 205 -18.05 -1.58 -6.50
C GLN A 205 -18.37 -0.99 -5.11
N ASP A 206 -17.40 -0.32 -4.49
CA ASP A 206 -17.56 0.39 -3.23
C ASP A 206 -18.21 1.76 -3.43
N ASP A 207 -18.97 2.21 -2.43
CA ASP A 207 -19.29 3.65 -2.31
C ASP A 207 -18.03 4.40 -1.82
N PRO A 208 -17.46 5.32 -2.61
CA PRO A 208 -16.27 6.08 -2.22
C PRO A 208 -16.49 6.97 -0.97
N LEU A 209 -17.74 7.21 -0.55
CA LEU A 209 -18.08 7.96 0.66
C LEU A 209 -18.02 7.11 1.93
N ASP A 210 -18.05 5.79 1.83
CA ASP A 210 -18.08 4.90 3.00
C ASP A 210 -16.68 4.50 3.49
N LEU A 211 -15.70 4.47 2.58
CA LEU A 211 -14.35 4.03 2.88
C LEU A 211 -13.62 5.03 3.79
N LYS A 212 -13.04 4.51 4.88
CA LYS A 212 -12.35 5.28 5.92
C LYS A 212 -10.93 4.79 6.17
N GLY A 213 -10.06 5.71 6.55
CA GLY A 213 -8.70 5.42 6.94
C GLY A 213 -7.98 6.60 7.58
N SER A 214 -6.69 6.73 7.28
CA SER A 214 -5.84 7.77 7.86
C SER A 214 -6.13 9.16 7.31
N PHE A 215 -5.59 10.17 7.99
CA PHE A 215 -5.65 11.56 7.53
C PHE A 215 -4.94 11.79 6.18
N ALA A 216 -4.09 10.87 5.73
CA ALA A 216 -3.39 10.95 4.45
C ALA A 216 -4.00 10.05 3.36
N GLY A 217 -5.10 9.34 3.65
CA GLY A 217 -5.75 8.43 2.72
C GLY A 217 -5.19 7.01 2.70
N ALA A 218 -4.48 6.60 3.76
CA ALA A 218 -4.01 5.22 3.92
C ALA A 218 -5.14 4.31 4.45
N MET A 219 -5.24 3.08 3.94
CA MET A 219 -6.46 2.24 4.04
C MET A 219 -6.18 0.86 4.63
N GLY A 220 -7.17 0.34 5.37
CA GLY A 220 -7.21 -1.05 5.81
C GLY A 220 -6.14 -1.45 6.83
N TYR A 221 -5.99 -2.77 7.03
CA TYR A 221 -5.09 -3.37 8.04
C TYR A 221 -3.63 -2.97 7.88
N GLY A 222 -3.17 -2.86 6.62
CA GLY A 222 -1.81 -2.49 6.26
C GLY A 222 -1.60 -0.98 6.05
N GLN A 223 -2.63 -0.14 6.12
CA GLN A 223 -2.51 1.29 5.77
C GLN A 223 -1.91 1.51 4.37
N PHE A 224 -2.43 0.78 3.37
CA PHE A 224 -2.02 0.96 1.99
C PHE A 224 -2.54 2.30 1.45
N MET A 225 -1.67 3.06 0.78
CA MET A 225 -2.12 4.16 -0.09
C MET A 225 -2.81 3.58 -1.33
N PRO A 226 -3.72 4.31 -2.00
CA PRO A 226 -4.37 3.86 -3.23
C PRO A 226 -3.38 3.39 -4.32
N SER A 227 -2.26 4.07 -4.48
CA SER A 227 -1.21 3.66 -5.42
C SER A 227 -0.54 2.34 -5.03
N SER A 228 -0.39 2.06 -3.73
CA SER A 228 0.10 0.78 -3.23
C SER A 228 -0.93 -0.33 -3.44
N TYR A 229 -2.23 -0.04 -3.25
CA TYR A 229 -3.30 -0.97 -3.58
C TYR A 229 -3.18 -1.44 -5.02
N LYS A 230 -3.17 -0.49 -5.95
CA LYS A 230 -3.10 -0.75 -7.38
C LYS A 230 -1.90 -1.60 -7.80
N GLN A 231 -0.75 -1.41 -7.15
CA GLN A 231 0.51 -2.03 -7.55
C GLN A 231 0.80 -3.36 -6.84
N TYR A 232 0.34 -3.51 -5.60
CA TYR A 232 0.84 -4.56 -4.72
C TYR A 232 -0.25 -5.32 -3.97
N ALA A 233 -1.48 -4.81 -3.90
CA ALA A 233 -2.54 -5.55 -3.24
C ALA A 233 -2.95 -6.77 -4.08
N VAL A 234 -3.33 -7.84 -3.40
CA VAL A 234 -3.67 -9.13 -4.01
C VAL A 234 -4.90 -9.71 -3.31
N ASP A 235 -5.77 -10.33 -4.10
CA ASP A 235 -6.82 -11.22 -3.62
C ASP A 235 -6.12 -12.45 -3.05
N PHE A 236 -6.01 -12.50 -1.73
CA PHE A 236 -5.30 -13.56 -1.03
C PHE A 236 -6.25 -14.53 -0.35
N ASN A 237 -7.53 -14.18 -0.18
CA ASN A 237 -8.56 -15.09 0.29
C ASN A 237 -9.20 -15.92 -0.86
N GLY A 238 -9.03 -15.49 -2.12
CA GLY A 238 -9.46 -16.16 -3.33
C GLY A 238 -10.93 -15.92 -3.71
N ASP A 239 -11.56 -14.86 -3.22
CA ASP A 239 -12.99 -14.57 -3.46
C ASP A 239 -13.26 -13.74 -4.73
N GLY A 240 -12.22 -13.32 -5.43
CA GLY A 240 -12.29 -12.52 -6.66
C GLY A 240 -12.23 -11.01 -6.43
N HIS A 241 -12.14 -10.56 -5.18
CA HIS A 241 -12.05 -9.15 -4.79
C HIS A 241 -10.75 -8.87 -4.04
N ILE A 242 -10.34 -7.61 -3.97
CA ILE A 242 -9.20 -7.19 -3.16
C ILE A 242 -9.69 -6.23 -2.08
N ASN A 243 -9.89 -6.75 -0.87
CA ASN A 243 -10.41 -5.98 0.25
C ASN A 243 -9.30 -5.66 1.26
N LEU A 244 -8.84 -4.40 1.31
CA LEU A 244 -7.82 -3.98 2.29
C LEU A 244 -8.26 -4.06 3.76
N TRP A 245 -9.58 -4.17 4.01
CA TRP A 245 -10.16 -4.43 5.33
C TRP A 245 -10.38 -5.91 5.61
N ASP A 246 -10.11 -6.80 4.65
CA ASP A 246 -9.98 -8.23 4.93
C ASP A 246 -8.54 -8.54 5.42
N PRO A 247 -8.38 -9.23 6.55
CA PRO A 247 -7.06 -9.51 7.11
C PRO A 247 -6.23 -10.50 6.27
N VAL A 248 -6.84 -11.42 5.54
CA VAL A 248 -6.13 -12.39 4.68
C VAL A 248 -5.58 -11.68 3.46
N ASP A 249 -6.38 -10.84 2.80
CA ASP A 249 -5.92 -10.00 1.68
C ASP A 249 -4.82 -9.04 2.13
N ALA A 250 -4.97 -8.42 3.30
CA ALA A 250 -3.93 -7.56 3.85
C ALA A 250 -2.62 -8.31 4.12
N ILE A 251 -2.67 -9.54 4.63
CA ILE A 251 -1.50 -10.40 4.83
C ILE A 251 -0.78 -10.66 3.49
N GLY A 252 -1.53 -11.09 2.46
CA GLY A 252 -0.97 -11.34 1.14
C GLY A 252 -0.40 -10.08 0.49
N SER A 253 -1.12 -8.97 0.60
CA SER A 253 -0.75 -7.67 0.04
C SER A 253 0.54 -7.13 0.67
N VAL A 254 0.66 -7.18 2.00
CA VAL A 254 1.90 -6.81 2.70
C VAL A 254 3.06 -7.70 2.24
N ALA A 255 2.87 -9.01 2.15
CA ALA A 255 3.92 -9.92 1.71
C ALA A 255 4.35 -9.66 0.26
N ASN A 256 3.40 -9.42 -0.65
CA ASN A 256 3.67 -9.08 -2.04
C ASN A 256 4.42 -7.74 -2.16
N TYR A 257 4.02 -6.73 -1.39
CA TYR A 257 4.71 -5.44 -1.31
C TYR A 257 6.18 -5.63 -0.93
N PHE A 258 6.46 -6.41 0.11
CA PHE A 258 7.81 -6.67 0.58
C PHE A 258 8.68 -7.38 -0.46
N LYS A 259 8.14 -8.41 -1.11
CA LYS A 259 8.82 -9.11 -2.22
C LYS A 259 9.14 -8.15 -3.37
N ALA A 260 8.18 -7.32 -3.78
CA ALA A 260 8.36 -6.33 -4.83
C ALA A 260 9.43 -5.26 -4.48
N HIS A 261 9.62 -4.98 -3.20
CA HIS A 261 10.63 -4.05 -2.69
C HIS A 261 11.96 -4.71 -2.28
N GLY A 262 12.21 -5.93 -2.78
CA GLY A 262 13.52 -6.58 -2.68
C GLY A 262 13.77 -7.35 -1.39
N TRP A 263 12.71 -7.77 -0.68
CA TRP A 263 12.88 -8.68 0.46
C TRP A 263 13.62 -9.95 0.03
N THR A 264 14.71 -10.27 0.72
CA THR A 264 15.50 -11.47 0.48
C THR A 264 15.14 -12.53 1.52
N PRO A 265 14.52 -13.67 1.14
CA PRO A 265 14.15 -14.72 2.08
C PRO A 265 15.36 -15.26 2.85
N GLY A 266 15.21 -15.44 4.16
CA GLY A 266 16.31 -15.86 5.05
C GLY A 266 17.38 -14.81 5.32
N GLY A 267 17.32 -13.63 4.69
CA GLY A 267 18.25 -12.53 4.93
C GLY A 267 18.05 -11.89 6.29
N GLN A 268 19.15 -11.56 6.98
CA GLN A 268 19.12 -10.82 8.23
C GLN A 268 18.51 -9.42 8.02
N VAL A 269 17.78 -8.91 9.01
CA VAL A 269 17.21 -7.56 8.99
C VAL A 269 18.26 -6.55 9.47
N ALA A 270 18.74 -6.69 10.72
CA ALA A 270 19.79 -5.85 11.26
C ALA A 270 20.62 -6.65 12.28
N VAL A 271 21.88 -6.29 12.44
CA VAL A 271 22.79 -6.89 13.42
C VAL A 271 23.31 -5.80 14.35
N GLN A 272 23.18 -6.00 15.66
CA GLN A 272 23.69 -5.02 16.63
C GLN A 272 25.21 -4.94 16.56
N ALA A 273 25.75 -3.75 16.79
CA ALA A 273 27.19 -3.53 16.88
C ALA A 273 27.63 -3.38 18.34
N ASN A 274 28.80 -3.93 18.66
CA ASN A 274 29.62 -3.49 19.78
C ASN A 274 30.45 -2.28 19.34
N GLY A 275 30.76 -1.38 20.28
CA GLY A 275 31.52 -0.15 20.00
C GLY A 275 30.65 1.06 19.69
N GLN A 276 31.27 2.15 19.26
CA GLN A 276 30.62 3.43 18.96
C GLN A 276 31.25 4.05 17.71
N ALA A 277 30.45 4.70 16.85
CA ALA A 277 30.93 5.42 15.67
C ALA A 277 30.34 6.84 15.59
N PRO A 278 30.63 7.74 16.56
CA PRO A 278 29.98 9.05 16.66
C PRO A 278 30.33 10.01 15.51
N GLY A 279 31.46 9.79 14.84
CA GLY A 279 31.93 10.63 13.72
C GLY A 279 31.33 10.28 12.35
N LEU A 280 30.57 9.19 12.24
CA LEU A 280 29.94 8.79 10.98
C LEU A 280 28.49 9.25 10.92
N GLU A 281 28.06 9.65 9.72
CA GLU A 281 26.65 9.86 9.44
C GLU A 281 25.88 8.54 9.67
N ASN A 282 24.65 8.65 10.16
CA ASN A 282 23.82 7.49 10.48
C ASN A 282 22.41 7.69 9.94
N GLY A 283 21.69 6.58 9.81
CA GLY A 283 20.34 6.51 9.26
C GLY A 283 20.24 5.46 8.17
N PHE A 284 19.01 5.02 7.91
CA PHE A 284 18.74 3.91 6.98
C PHE A 284 19.20 4.14 5.53
N LYS A 285 19.48 5.40 5.15
CA LYS A 285 19.98 5.76 3.81
C LYS A 285 21.51 5.71 3.68
N THR A 286 22.24 5.66 4.79
CA THR A 286 23.70 5.61 4.77
C THR A 286 24.19 4.29 4.20
N LYS A 287 25.39 4.29 3.63
CA LYS A 287 26.01 3.09 3.05
C LYS A 287 27.50 3.07 3.37
N TYR A 288 27.94 2.03 4.05
CA TYR A 288 29.33 1.79 4.39
C TYR A 288 29.69 0.35 4.07
N SER A 289 30.95 0.13 3.71
CA SER A 289 31.54 -1.22 3.76
C SER A 289 31.71 -1.66 5.22
N VAL A 290 31.70 -2.97 5.46
CA VAL A 290 31.97 -3.53 6.79
C VAL A 290 33.34 -3.07 7.31
N ALA A 291 34.35 -3.03 6.44
CA ALA A 291 35.70 -2.59 6.78
C ALA A 291 35.74 -1.13 7.28
N GLN A 292 34.97 -0.22 6.66
CA GLN A 292 34.87 1.17 7.14
C GLN A 292 34.27 1.26 8.54
N LEU A 293 33.21 0.49 8.82
CA LEU A 293 32.59 0.46 10.14
C LEU A 293 33.52 -0.18 11.19
N THR A 294 34.28 -1.22 10.81
CA THR A 294 35.31 -1.80 11.67
C THR A 294 36.44 -0.83 11.98
N ALA A 295 36.93 -0.08 10.98
CA ALA A 295 37.91 0.98 11.18
C ALA A 295 37.38 2.12 12.08
N ALA A 296 36.07 2.35 12.08
CA ALA A 296 35.39 3.30 12.97
C ALA A 296 35.15 2.75 14.39
N GLY A 297 35.58 1.52 14.70
CA GLY A 297 35.50 0.92 16.03
C GLY A 297 34.27 0.04 16.28
N LEU A 298 33.52 -0.34 15.23
CA LEU A 298 32.37 -1.23 15.35
C LEU A 298 32.72 -2.69 15.05
N THR A 299 32.17 -3.60 15.84
CA THR A 299 32.20 -5.04 15.54
C THR A 299 30.80 -5.62 15.63
N PRO A 300 30.39 -6.50 14.70
CA PRO A 300 29.03 -7.05 14.72
C PRO A 300 28.89 -8.11 15.82
N THR A 301 27.73 -8.16 16.49
CA THR A 301 27.45 -9.17 17.54
C THR A 301 27.12 -10.55 16.97
N GLN A 302 26.84 -10.63 15.68
CA GLN A 302 26.61 -11.87 14.92
C GLN A 302 27.35 -11.79 13.58
N PRO A 303 27.71 -12.92 12.96
CA PRO A 303 28.23 -12.93 11.60
C PRO A 303 27.26 -12.23 10.63
N LEU A 304 27.78 -11.35 9.77
CA LEU A 304 27.00 -10.59 8.79
C LEU A 304 26.73 -11.38 7.49
N GLY A 305 27.39 -12.54 7.33
CA GLY A 305 27.43 -13.26 6.05
C GLY A 305 28.12 -12.47 4.95
N ASN A 306 27.77 -12.78 3.70
CA ASN A 306 28.28 -12.07 2.53
C ASN A 306 27.41 -10.84 2.27
N VAL A 307 27.90 -9.67 2.68
CA VAL A 307 27.24 -8.38 2.43
C VAL A 307 28.28 -7.33 2.04
N ASP A 308 28.06 -6.66 0.91
CA ASP A 308 29.00 -5.66 0.39
C ASP A 308 28.90 -4.34 1.17
N GLN A 309 27.65 -3.91 1.40
CA GLN A 309 27.34 -2.64 2.04
C GLN A 309 26.18 -2.76 3.02
N VAL A 310 26.30 -2.01 4.10
CA VAL A 310 25.30 -1.90 5.17
C VAL A 310 25.08 -0.45 5.53
N SER A 311 23.91 -0.14 6.08
CA SER A 311 23.66 1.18 6.67
C SER A 311 24.15 1.21 8.12
N LEU A 312 24.60 2.40 8.57
CA LEU A 312 24.90 2.64 9.97
C LEU A 312 23.63 3.17 10.66
N LEU A 313 23.00 2.34 11.48
CA LEU A 313 21.85 2.77 12.27
C LEU A 313 22.31 3.17 13.67
N ARG A 314 21.68 4.20 14.24
CA ARG A 314 21.94 4.68 15.59
C ARG A 314 20.63 4.90 16.33
N LEU A 315 20.45 4.20 17.45
CA LEU A 315 19.28 4.31 18.30
C LEU A 315 19.64 4.98 19.62
N ASP A 316 18.91 6.02 19.97
CA ASP A 316 19.05 6.75 21.24
C ASP A 316 18.35 6.01 22.39
N VAL A 317 19.14 5.33 23.22
CA VAL A 317 18.66 4.54 24.36
C VAL A 317 18.70 5.31 25.68
N GLY A 318 18.85 6.64 25.65
CA GLY A 318 18.84 7.50 26.84
C GLY A 318 20.18 7.56 27.56
N THR A 319 20.74 6.41 27.95
CA THR A 319 22.09 6.34 28.55
C THR A 319 23.21 6.55 27.52
N GLY A 320 22.89 6.49 26.23
CA GLY A 320 23.84 6.60 25.13
C GLY A 320 23.21 6.15 23.82
N TYR A 321 24.05 5.72 22.88
CA TYR A 321 23.62 5.24 21.57
C TYR A 321 23.93 3.76 21.36
N GLN A 322 22.96 3.02 20.82
CA GLN A 322 23.18 1.69 20.26
C GLN A 322 23.35 1.78 18.75
N TYR A 323 24.43 1.18 18.24
CA TYR A 323 24.71 1.12 16.80
C TYR A 323 24.31 -0.23 16.23
N TRP A 324 23.88 -0.24 14.97
CA TRP A 324 23.50 -1.46 14.26
C TRP A 324 23.96 -1.38 12.81
N TYR A 325 24.32 -2.55 12.27
CA TYR A 325 24.49 -2.81 10.86
C TYR A 325 23.09 -3.06 10.27
N GLY A 326 22.54 -2.07 9.55
CA GLY A 326 21.27 -2.23 8.86
C GLY A 326 21.48 -2.95 7.53
N MET A 327 20.97 -4.18 7.44
CA MET A 327 21.11 -5.07 6.29
C MET A 327 20.08 -4.71 5.19
N PRO A 328 20.17 -5.29 3.98
CA PRO A 328 19.23 -4.99 2.89
C PRO A 328 17.75 -5.13 3.27
N ASN A 329 17.39 -6.18 4.05
CA ASN A 329 16.01 -6.38 4.49
C ASN A 329 15.50 -5.29 5.44
N PHE A 330 16.37 -4.64 6.23
CA PHE A 330 15.96 -3.46 7.01
C PHE A 330 15.58 -2.30 6.09
N TYR A 331 16.35 -2.08 5.03
CA TYR A 331 16.01 -1.07 4.03
C TYR A 331 14.68 -1.39 3.34
N THR A 332 14.39 -2.66 3.04
CA THR A 332 13.08 -3.09 2.51
C THR A 332 11.93 -2.72 3.45
N ILE A 333 12.07 -2.91 4.77
CA ILE A 333 11.04 -2.47 5.73
C ILE A 333 10.85 -0.94 5.66
N THR A 334 11.93 -0.16 5.52
CA THR A 334 11.81 1.30 5.39
C THR A 334 11.11 1.75 4.10
N ARG A 335 10.95 0.88 3.09
CA ARG A 335 10.18 1.23 1.90
C ARG A 335 8.69 1.40 2.21
N TYR A 336 8.19 0.66 3.20
CA TYR A 336 6.83 0.80 3.69
C TYR A 336 6.60 2.15 4.39
N ASN A 337 7.55 2.56 5.24
CA ASN A 337 7.60 3.89 5.84
C ASN A 337 9.06 4.30 6.07
N HIS A 338 9.45 5.45 5.50
CA HIS A 338 10.83 5.96 5.43
C HIS A 338 11.40 6.44 6.78
N SER A 339 11.48 5.55 7.77
CA SER A 339 11.93 5.85 9.13
C SER A 339 12.70 4.68 9.76
N THR A 340 13.88 4.97 10.33
CA THR A 340 14.67 3.99 11.11
C THR A 340 13.89 3.47 12.33
N HIS A 341 13.22 4.36 13.07
CA HIS A 341 12.43 3.98 14.25
C HIS A 341 11.26 3.08 13.86
N TYR A 342 10.58 3.40 12.76
CA TYR A 342 9.49 2.57 12.25
C TYR A 342 9.97 1.15 11.94
N ALA A 343 11.01 1.02 11.11
CA ALA A 343 11.48 -0.30 10.67
C ALA A 343 11.99 -1.15 11.83
N MET A 344 12.68 -0.53 12.80
CA MET A 344 13.12 -1.22 14.01
C MET A 344 11.95 -1.62 14.90
N ALA A 345 10.90 -0.80 15.01
CA ALA A 345 9.72 -1.13 15.81
C ALA A 345 8.90 -2.27 15.19
N VAL A 346 8.69 -2.25 13.87
CA VAL A 346 8.05 -3.35 13.12
C VAL A 346 8.79 -4.65 13.39
N TRP A 347 10.10 -4.67 13.16
CA TRP A 347 10.89 -5.88 13.31
C TRP A 347 10.91 -6.39 14.76
N GLN A 348 11.17 -5.52 15.73
CA GLN A 348 11.22 -5.93 17.14
C GLN A 348 9.84 -6.30 17.70
N LEU A 349 8.74 -5.70 17.24
CA LEU A 349 7.39 -6.12 17.61
C LEU A 349 7.12 -7.53 17.09
N GLY A 350 7.42 -7.78 15.81
CA GLY A 350 7.28 -9.11 15.20
C GLY A 350 8.07 -10.18 15.95
N LEU A 351 9.33 -9.90 16.28
CA LEU A 351 10.16 -10.80 17.09
C LEU A 351 9.59 -11.05 18.49
N ALA A 352 9.10 -10.00 19.17
CA ALA A 352 8.50 -10.14 20.49
C ALA A 352 7.23 -11.00 20.45
N VAL A 353 6.40 -10.85 19.43
CA VAL A 353 5.23 -11.71 19.20
C VAL A 353 5.66 -13.15 18.94
N SER A 354 6.61 -13.38 18.02
CA SER A 354 7.12 -14.72 17.69
C SER A 354 7.66 -15.44 18.92
N GLN A 355 8.45 -14.75 19.75
CA GLN A 355 8.97 -15.29 21.01
C GLN A 355 7.85 -15.64 22.01
N ALA A 356 6.83 -14.79 22.13
CA ALA A 356 5.71 -15.02 23.03
C ALA A 356 4.79 -16.18 22.59
N ARG A 357 4.85 -16.61 21.31
CA ARG A 357 4.12 -17.80 20.83
C ARG A 357 4.76 -19.11 21.30
N VAL A 358 6.08 -19.12 21.55
CA VAL A 358 6.78 -20.32 22.03
C VAL A 358 6.48 -20.47 23.52
N PRO A 359 5.87 -21.59 23.96
CA PRO A 359 5.66 -21.83 25.39
C PRO A 359 7.01 -21.79 26.11
N ALA A 360 7.11 -21.03 27.21
CA ALA A 360 8.27 -21.13 28.07
C ALA A 360 8.45 -22.61 28.46
N ALA A 361 9.66 -23.16 28.24
CA ALA A 361 9.95 -24.52 28.65
C ALA A 361 9.57 -24.69 30.12
N SER A 362 8.61 -25.58 30.38
CA SER A 362 8.09 -25.78 31.73
C SER A 362 9.24 -26.24 32.63
N PRO A 363 9.52 -25.56 33.76
CA PRO A 363 10.63 -25.92 34.66
C PRO A 363 10.44 -27.27 35.36
N PHE A 364 9.32 -27.98 35.10
CA PHE A 364 8.99 -29.29 35.67
C PHE A 364 9.19 -30.46 34.70
N SER A 365 9.98 -30.28 33.63
CA SER A 365 10.34 -31.38 32.72
C SER A 365 11.80 -31.77 32.95
N GLN A 366 12.06 -32.56 34.00
CA GLN A 366 13.24 -33.42 34.12
C GLN A 366 12.80 -34.84 34.41
#